data_AF-A0A832HG17-F1
#
_entry.id   AF-A0A832HG17-F1
#
_cell.length_a   1.000
_cell.length_b   1.000
_cell.length_c   1.000
_cell.angle_alpha   90.00
_cell.angle_beta   90.00
_cell.angle_gamma   90.00
#
_symmetry.space_group_name_H-M   'P 1'
#
loop_
_entity.id
_entity.type
_entity.pdbx_description
1 polymer ?
#
loop_
_entity_poly.entity_id
_entity_poly.type
_entity_poly.pdbx_seq_one_letter_code
_entity_poly.pdbx_strand_id
1 'polypeptide(L)'
;MNTRNILLLATALVVGLSAAPLRAAATVSPAIEKAIKDVNAADDAGRAKAVEALQAALGAQLRALLAQDDPEATVRLQSLLEYNDGLSRWAVATLKRPAEEREKILAWGAQPDVLPIMAKLYSGNQSRRLEAVRALGKRDDEPSLALLAVLLLDRDRIIYIAAMEEVWDKKPTDAIVDALWQRAIESGLNNIAPRAPQQGEPIRFKGNVVGNMAVDENIFRRSQDGNIATEVLIQLRAPQVPEKLAALLTRIDESKDANLRNAISAPHFEPGRNTRELLEAYKPREAVPLLVKLATGAQGQKNNSQLGANKFFWSSRTLPMATLLTITEQNAEDYGLKRQQIFNNIWTHESEQAEADAVRKLQDWWRENSKLYVRPQPATTTAPAK
;
A
#
# COMPACT_ATOMS: atom_id res chain seq x y z
N MET A 1 -3.99 -29.62 9.45
CA MET A 1 -3.36 -30.28 8.28
C MET A 1 -1.86 -30.55 8.55
N ASN A 2 -1.41 -31.80 8.50
CA ASN A 2 0.00 -32.17 8.78
C ASN A 2 0.90 -31.76 7.60
N THR A 3 2.15 -31.35 7.84
CA THR A 3 3.18 -30.96 6.83
C THR A 3 3.32 -31.98 5.69
N ARG A 4 2.94 -33.23 5.98
CA ARG A 4 2.81 -34.37 5.07
C ARG A 4 1.87 -34.14 3.88
N ASN A 5 0.74 -33.47 4.07
CA ASN A 5 -0.25 -33.24 3.01
C ASN A 5 0.17 -32.14 2.02
N ILE A 6 1.14 -31.30 2.39
CA ILE A 6 1.57 -30.14 1.59
C ILE A 6 2.69 -30.52 0.63
N LEU A 7 3.61 -31.41 1.04
CA LEU A 7 4.53 -32.07 0.11
C LEU A 7 3.74 -32.90 -0.91
N LEU A 8 2.66 -33.55 -0.48
CA LEU A 8 1.73 -34.26 -1.36
C LEU A 8 1.05 -33.34 -2.36
N LEU A 9 0.64 -32.14 -1.97
CA LEU A 9 0.06 -31.17 -2.90
C LEU A 9 1.10 -30.71 -3.93
N ALA A 10 2.32 -30.38 -3.51
CA ALA A 10 3.40 -29.99 -4.41
C ALA A 10 3.81 -31.10 -5.39
N THR A 11 3.69 -32.36 -4.97
CA THR A 11 4.04 -33.52 -5.80
C THR A 11 2.87 -34.00 -6.69
N ALA A 12 1.63 -33.90 -6.21
CA ALA A 12 0.43 -34.21 -7.00
C ALA A 12 0.14 -33.13 -8.06
N LEU A 13 0.54 -31.88 -7.83
CA LEU A 13 0.39 -30.78 -8.80
C LEU A 13 1.31 -30.90 -10.02
N VAL A 14 2.45 -31.59 -9.89
CA VAL A 14 3.29 -31.99 -11.03
C VAL A 14 2.58 -33.01 -11.92
N VAL A 15 1.56 -33.71 -11.40
CA VAL A 15 0.85 -34.80 -12.09
C VAL A 15 -0.58 -34.39 -12.56
N GLY A 16 -1.17 -33.33 -12.00
CA GLY A 16 -2.62 -33.06 -12.12
C GLY A 16 -3.12 -32.14 -13.23
N LEU A 17 -2.27 -31.45 -14.00
CA LEU A 17 -2.72 -30.53 -15.06
C LEU A 17 -2.78 -31.22 -16.43
N SER A 18 -3.78 -32.09 -16.64
CA SER A 18 -4.15 -32.56 -17.98
C SER A 18 -5.63 -32.30 -18.28
N ALA A 19 -5.90 -31.14 -18.87
CA ALA A 19 -7.18 -30.84 -19.50
C ALA A 19 -6.95 -29.99 -20.77
N ALA A 20 -6.17 -30.55 -21.69
CA ALA A 20 -6.11 -30.21 -23.12
C ALA A 20 -5.48 -31.43 -23.83
N PRO A 21 -5.83 -31.75 -25.09
CA PRO A 21 -5.43 -33.01 -25.71
C PRO A 21 -3.90 -33.06 -25.91
N LEU A 22 -3.23 -33.73 -24.97
CA LEU A 22 -1.81 -34.05 -24.98
C LEU A 22 -1.54 -35.04 -26.11
N ARG A 23 -1.23 -34.55 -27.31
CA ARG A 23 -0.46 -35.35 -28.27
C ARG A 23 1.01 -35.22 -27.87
N ALA A 24 1.53 -36.31 -27.31
CA ALA A 24 2.85 -36.49 -26.70
C ALA A 24 3.05 -35.82 -25.32
N ALA A 25 2.25 -36.22 -24.33
CA ALA A 25 2.69 -36.10 -22.94
C ALA A 25 3.89 -37.02 -22.72
N ALA A 26 5.01 -36.49 -22.24
CA ALA A 26 5.99 -37.30 -21.56
C ALA A 26 5.29 -37.94 -20.36
N THR A 27 5.02 -39.25 -20.45
CA THR A 27 4.51 -40.04 -19.35
C THR A 27 5.43 -39.86 -18.15
N VAL A 28 4.86 -39.61 -16.97
CA VAL A 28 5.61 -39.56 -15.72
C VAL A 28 6.40 -40.86 -15.62
N SER A 29 7.71 -40.77 -15.35
CA SER A 29 8.51 -42.00 -15.34
C SER A 29 7.96 -42.96 -14.27
N PRO A 30 7.92 -44.28 -14.53
CA PRO A 30 7.46 -45.26 -13.55
C PRO A 30 8.19 -45.18 -12.19
N ALA A 31 9.43 -44.66 -12.20
CA ALA A 31 10.22 -44.39 -11.00
C ALA A 31 9.61 -43.29 -10.12
N ILE A 32 9.05 -42.23 -10.71
CA ILE A 32 8.40 -41.14 -9.98
C ILE A 32 7.04 -41.58 -9.45
N GLU A 33 6.25 -42.30 -10.25
CA GLU A 33 4.96 -42.84 -9.78
C GLU A 33 5.13 -43.77 -8.58
N LYS A 34 6.16 -44.63 -8.62
CA LYS A 34 6.52 -45.50 -7.50
C LYS A 34 6.95 -44.70 -6.28
N ALA A 35 7.85 -43.72 -6.44
CA ALA A 35 8.33 -42.91 -5.33
C ALA A 35 7.21 -42.09 -4.66
N ILE A 36 6.24 -41.58 -5.44
CA ILE A 36 5.05 -40.87 -4.91
C ILE A 36 4.21 -41.80 -4.03
N LYS A 37 3.97 -43.04 -4.48
CA LYS A 37 3.22 -44.03 -3.68
C LYS A 37 3.95 -44.38 -2.38
N ASP A 38 5.28 -44.49 -2.43
CA ASP A 38 6.10 -44.86 -1.28
C ASP A 38 6.17 -43.73 -0.22
N VAL A 39 6.14 -42.45 -0.64
CA VAL A 39 6.06 -41.29 0.30
C VAL A 39 4.77 -41.32 1.14
N ASN A 40 3.68 -41.84 0.56
CA ASN A 40 2.36 -41.90 1.21
C ASN A 40 2.21 -43.06 2.20
N ALA A 41 2.99 -44.12 2.04
CA ALA A 41 2.81 -45.37 2.79
C ALA A 41 3.75 -45.54 4.01
N ALA A 42 4.78 -44.69 4.19
CA ALA A 42 5.89 -44.99 5.10
C ALA A 42 5.82 -44.34 6.51
N ASP A 43 6.58 -44.87 7.47
CA ASP A 43 6.93 -44.19 8.72
C ASP A 43 7.94 -43.04 8.47
N ASP A 44 8.42 -42.34 9.51
CA ASP A 44 9.27 -41.15 9.32
C ASP A 44 10.62 -41.48 8.65
N ALA A 45 11.20 -42.66 8.92
CA ALA A 45 12.44 -43.11 8.29
C ALA A 45 12.22 -43.55 6.84
N GLY A 46 11.16 -44.30 6.56
CA GLY A 46 10.82 -44.70 5.20
C GLY A 46 10.38 -43.51 4.34
N ARG A 47 9.78 -42.47 4.93
CA ARG A 47 9.42 -41.24 4.22
C ARG A 47 10.65 -40.43 3.81
N ALA A 48 11.67 -40.33 4.67
CA ALA A 48 12.93 -39.67 4.32
C ALA A 48 13.58 -40.36 3.10
N LYS A 49 13.64 -41.70 3.12
CA LYS A 49 14.17 -42.50 2.01
C LYS A 49 13.34 -42.37 0.72
N ALA A 50 12.01 -42.33 0.85
CA ALA A 50 11.11 -42.15 -0.30
C ALA A 50 11.23 -40.74 -0.91
N VAL A 51 11.44 -39.71 -0.09
CA VAL A 51 11.73 -38.34 -0.56
C VAL A 51 13.06 -38.29 -1.31
N GLU A 52 14.11 -38.95 -0.81
CA GLU A 52 15.41 -39.03 -1.49
C GLU A 52 15.30 -39.76 -2.85
N ALA A 53 14.55 -40.87 -2.90
CA ALA A 53 14.28 -41.60 -4.14
C ALA A 53 13.48 -40.76 -5.15
N LEU A 54 12.49 -40.00 -4.68
CA LEU A 54 11.72 -39.06 -5.50
C LEU A 54 12.62 -37.94 -6.05
N GLN A 55 13.48 -37.36 -5.22
CA GLN A 55 14.45 -36.33 -5.63
C GLN A 55 15.41 -36.86 -6.71
N ALA A 56 15.92 -38.08 -6.53
CA ALA A 56 16.80 -38.72 -7.51
C ALA A 56 16.09 -38.99 -8.85
N ALA A 57 14.86 -39.50 -8.81
CA ALA A 57 14.08 -39.78 -10.00
C ALA A 57 13.66 -38.50 -10.75
N LEU A 58 13.24 -37.45 -10.03
CA LEU A 58 12.99 -36.13 -10.60
C LEU A 58 14.26 -35.54 -11.22
N GLY A 59 15.41 -35.63 -10.53
CA GLY A 59 16.70 -35.17 -11.06
C GLY A 59 17.14 -35.89 -12.33
N ALA A 60 16.86 -37.20 -12.44
CA ALA A 60 17.13 -37.98 -13.65
C ALA A 60 16.21 -37.60 -14.82
N GLN A 61 14.90 -37.43 -14.57
CA GLN A 61 13.97 -36.98 -15.62
C GLN A 61 14.26 -35.55 -16.07
N LEU A 62 14.64 -34.67 -15.14
CA LEU A 62 15.06 -33.30 -15.47
C LEU A 62 16.29 -33.29 -16.37
N ARG A 63 17.31 -34.10 -16.04
CA ARG A 63 18.51 -34.27 -16.88
C ARG A 63 18.18 -34.83 -18.27
N ALA A 64 17.27 -35.80 -18.34
CA ALA A 64 16.83 -36.37 -19.62
C ALA A 64 16.08 -35.34 -20.48
N LEU A 65 15.24 -34.50 -19.87
CA LEU A 65 14.54 -33.41 -20.56
C LEU A 65 15.50 -32.30 -21.00
N LEU A 66 16.49 -31.94 -20.18
CA LEU A 66 17.54 -30.96 -20.52
C LEU A 66 18.52 -31.46 -21.59
N ALA A 67 18.65 -32.78 -21.74
CA ALA A 67 19.50 -33.40 -22.78
C ALA A 67 18.81 -33.49 -24.15
N GLN A 68 17.54 -33.09 -24.26
CA GLN A 68 16.88 -32.94 -25.55
C GLN A 68 17.27 -31.59 -26.16
N ASP A 69 17.88 -31.61 -27.36
CA ASP A 69 18.16 -30.42 -28.19
C ASP A 69 16.86 -29.84 -28.80
N ASP A 70 15.77 -29.83 -28.05
CA ASP A 70 14.51 -29.21 -28.43
C ASP A 70 14.34 -27.90 -27.61
N PRO A 71 14.50 -26.73 -28.26
CA PRO A 71 14.29 -25.44 -27.62
C PRO A 71 12.89 -25.30 -27.00
N GLU A 72 11.86 -25.90 -27.60
CA GLU A 72 10.50 -25.82 -27.09
C GLU A 72 10.33 -26.63 -25.79
N ALA A 73 10.87 -27.85 -25.75
CA ALA A 73 10.91 -28.66 -24.54
C ALA A 73 11.66 -27.96 -23.39
N THR A 74 12.78 -27.32 -23.70
CA THR A 74 13.58 -26.55 -22.73
C THR A 74 12.77 -25.37 -22.15
N VAL A 75 12.11 -24.58 -22.99
CA VAL A 75 11.26 -23.45 -22.56
C VAL A 75 10.08 -23.92 -21.70
N ARG A 76 9.44 -25.03 -22.09
CA ARG A 76 8.34 -25.64 -21.32
C ARG A 76 8.84 -26.11 -19.95
N LEU A 77 9.99 -26.77 -19.88
CA LEU A 77 10.57 -27.23 -18.62
C LEU A 77 10.92 -26.06 -17.70
N GLN A 78 11.56 -25.01 -18.23
CA GLN A 78 11.85 -23.80 -17.47
C GLN A 78 10.56 -23.18 -16.91
N SER A 79 9.51 -23.08 -17.73
CA SER A 79 8.22 -22.54 -17.31
C SER A 79 7.60 -23.34 -16.16
N LEU A 80 7.70 -24.67 -16.20
CA LEU A 80 7.23 -25.57 -15.13
C LEU A 80 8.06 -25.44 -13.86
N LEU A 81 9.39 -25.33 -13.98
CA LEU A 81 10.28 -25.13 -12.83
C LEU A 81 9.97 -23.81 -12.10
N GLU A 82 9.81 -22.72 -12.86
CA GLU A 82 9.45 -21.42 -12.30
C GLU A 82 8.03 -21.42 -11.69
N TYR A 83 7.09 -22.14 -12.29
CA TYR A 83 5.75 -22.34 -11.73
C TYR A 83 5.82 -23.07 -10.38
N ASN A 84 6.59 -24.16 -10.31
CA ASN A 84 6.78 -24.94 -9.08
C ASN A 84 7.55 -24.16 -8.00
N ASP A 85 8.56 -23.36 -8.35
CA ASP A 85 9.25 -22.46 -7.41
C ASP A 85 8.27 -21.45 -6.80
N GLY A 86 7.45 -20.81 -7.64
CA GLY A 86 6.41 -19.87 -7.20
C GLY A 86 5.40 -20.52 -6.25
N LEU A 87 4.87 -21.70 -6.59
CA LEU A 87 3.96 -22.44 -5.71
C LEU A 87 4.62 -22.86 -4.40
N SER A 88 5.88 -23.29 -4.44
CA SER A 88 6.62 -23.66 -3.23
C SER A 88 6.79 -22.47 -2.29
N ARG A 89 7.13 -21.29 -2.83
CA ARG A 89 7.24 -20.04 -2.07
C ARG A 89 5.89 -19.61 -1.50
N TRP A 90 4.81 -19.69 -2.28
CA TRP A 90 3.46 -19.42 -1.80
C TRP A 90 3.06 -20.37 -0.66
N ALA A 91 3.29 -21.67 -0.80
CA ALA A 91 2.98 -22.67 0.22
C ALA A 91 3.76 -22.40 1.51
N VAL A 92 5.07 -22.10 1.42
CA VAL A 92 5.91 -21.74 2.57
C VAL A 92 5.43 -20.45 3.23
N ALA A 93 5.06 -19.42 2.45
CA ALA A 93 4.54 -18.17 2.99
C ALA A 93 3.20 -18.38 3.72
N THR A 94 2.32 -19.21 3.15
CA THR A 94 1.01 -19.55 3.71
C THR A 94 1.14 -20.40 4.98
N LEU A 95 2.13 -21.29 5.03
CA LEU A 95 2.38 -22.13 6.21
C LEU A 95 2.81 -21.37 7.46
N LYS A 96 3.34 -20.15 7.30
CA LYS A 96 3.73 -19.25 8.41
C LYS A 96 2.54 -18.54 9.06
N ARG A 97 1.34 -18.67 8.50
CA ARG A 97 0.11 -18.03 9.00
C ARG A 97 -0.53 -18.85 10.13
N PRO A 98 -1.34 -18.22 11.00
CA PRO A 98 -2.20 -18.93 11.95
C PRO A 98 -3.04 -20.02 11.27
N ALA A 99 -3.37 -21.08 12.02
CA ALA A 99 -4.00 -22.28 11.45
C ALA A 99 -5.32 -21.97 10.71
N GLU A 100 -6.15 -21.11 11.28
CA GLU A 100 -7.45 -20.71 10.71
C GLU A 100 -7.30 -19.91 9.40
N GLU A 101 -6.36 -18.96 9.35
CA GLU A 101 -6.07 -18.21 8.13
C GLU A 101 -5.46 -19.10 7.05
N ARG A 102 -4.54 -19.97 7.45
CA ARG A 102 -3.82 -20.88 6.56
C ARG A 102 -4.78 -21.79 5.79
N GLU A 103 -5.78 -22.37 6.46
CA GLU A 103 -6.74 -23.26 5.80
C GLU A 103 -7.60 -22.52 4.78
N LYS A 104 -8.05 -21.31 5.10
CA LYS A 104 -8.80 -20.44 4.16
C LYS A 104 -7.97 -20.06 2.94
N ILE A 105 -6.72 -19.62 3.15
CA ILE A 105 -5.82 -19.21 2.05
C ILE A 105 -5.48 -20.40 1.16
N LEU A 106 -5.22 -21.58 1.72
CA LEU A 106 -4.94 -22.78 0.94
C LEU A 106 -6.17 -23.23 0.13
N ALA A 107 -7.36 -23.22 0.73
CA ALA A 107 -8.59 -23.61 0.04
C ALA A 107 -8.91 -22.68 -1.14
N TRP A 108 -8.75 -21.37 -0.95
CA TRP A 108 -8.93 -20.39 -2.02
C TRP A 108 -7.81 -20.45 -3.07
N GLY A 109 -6.55 -20.42 -2.64
CA GLY A 109 -5.40 -20.37 -3.55
C GLY A 109 -5.17 -21.64 -4.36
N ALA A 110 -5.73 -22.78 -3.92
CA ALA A 110 -5.69 -24.05 -4.65
C ALA A 110 -6.75 -24.16 -5.76
N GLN A 111 -7.65 -23.18 -5.91
CA GLN A 111 -8.64 -23.18 -6.99
C GLN A 111 -7.93 -23.13 -8.36
N PRO A 112 -8.41 -23.85 -9.39
CA PRO A 112 -7.71 -23.97 -10.68
C PRO A 112 -7.42 -22.64 -11.38
N ASP A 113 -8.29 -21.64 -11.20
CA ASP A 113 -8.18 -20.29 -11.78
C ASP A 113 -7.32 -19.33 -10.93
N VAL A 114 -7.12 -19.64 -9.65
CA VAL A 114 -6.31 -18.82 -8.71
C VAL A 114 -4.87 -19.34 -8.60
N LEU A 115 -4.69 -20.65 -8.64
CA LEU A 115 -3.40 -21.28 -8.44
C LEU A 115 -2.30 -20.77 -9.40
N PRO A 116 -2.58 -20.54 -10.71
CA PRO A 116 -1.59 -19.95 -11.61
C PRO A 116 -1.23 -18.52 -11.25
N ILE A 117 -2.16 -17.76 -10.67
CA ILE A 117 -1.91 -16.39 -10.19
C ILE A 117 -0.96 -16.47 -8.98
N MET A 118 -1.19 -17.38 -8.04
CA MET A 118 -0.31 -17.56 -6.87
C MET A 118 1.11 -17.95 -7.29
N ALA A 119 1.24 -18.89 -8.23
CA ALA A 119 2.54 -19.30 -8.76
C ALA A 119 3.32 -18.10 -9.34
N LYS A 120 2.65 -17.28 -10.15
CA LYS A 120 3.28 -16.08 -10.75
C LYS A 120 3.58 -15.01 -9.71
N LEU A 121 2.68 -14.77 -8.75
CA LEU A 121 2.80 -13.71 -7.74
C LEU A 121 3.99 -13.92 -6.79
N TYR A 122 4.29 -15.18 -6.48
CA TYR A 122 5.40 -15.58 -5.61
C TYR A 122 6.68 -15.95 -6.40
N SER A 123 6.66 -15.79 -7.72
CA SER A 123 7.85 -16.00 -8.57
C SER A 123 8.99 -15.04 -8.19
N GLY A 124 10.24 -15.47 -8.37
CA GLY A 124 11.40 -14.57 -8.33
C GLY A 124 11.47 -13.60 -9.52
N ASN A 125 10.66 -13.80 -10.57
CA ASN A 125 10.64 -12.98 -11.77
C ASN A 125 9.62 -11.84 -11.64
N GLN A 126 10.09 -10.60 -11.64
CA GLN A 126 9.28 -9.39 -11.47
C GLN A 126 8.19 -9.24 -12.55
N SER A 127 8.47 -9.53 -13.82
CA SER A 127 7.48 -9.45 -14.91
C SER A 127 6.32 -10.42 -14.68
N ARG A 128 6.62 -11.64 -14.20
CA ARG A 128 5.58 -12.62 -13.85
C ARG A 128 4.74 -12.16 -12.66
N ARG A 129 5.38 -11.57 -11.64
CA ARG A 129 4.65 -10.98 -10.51
C ARG A 129 3.71 -9.87 -10.96
N LEU A 130 4.15 -8.99 -11.87
CA LEU A 130 3.33 -7.94 -12.45
C LEU A 130 2.11 -8.50 -13.21
N GLU A 131 2.30 -9.54 -14.03
CA GLU A 131 1.18 -10.24 -14.67
C GLU A 131 0.19 -10.80 -13.64
N ALA A 132 0.68 -11.33 -12.53
CA ALA A 132 -0.15 -11.86 -11.46
C ALA A 132 -0.96 -10.78 -10.76
N VAL A 133 -0.37 -9.61 -10.50
CA VAL A 133 -1.09 -8.44 -9.92
C VAL A 133 -2.25 -8.05 -10.83
N ARG A 134 -2.00 -7.92 -12.14
CA ARG A 134 -3.05 -7.60 -13.13
C ARG A 134 -4.13 -8.68 -13.23
N ALA A 135 -3.75 -9.95 -13.14
CA ALA A 135 -4.71 -11.06 -13.12
C ALA A 135 -5.56 -11.04 -11.85
N LEU A 136 -4.94 -10.74 -10.70
CA LEU A 136 -5.61 -10.58 -9.41
C LEU A 136 -6.55 -9.38 -9.40
N GLY A 137 -6.15 -8.26 -10.03
CA GLY A 137 -6.96 -7.05 -10.19
C GLY A 137 -8.25 -7.25 -10.99
N LYS A 138 -8.35 -8.30 -11.81
CA LYS A 138 -9.60 -8.67 -12.50
C LYS A 138 -10.61 -9.37 -11.59
N ARG A 139 -10.25 -9.65 -10.33
CA ARG A 139 -11.10 -10.33 -9.35
C ARG A 139 -11.63 -9.35 -8.32
N ASP A 140 -12.82 -9.63 -7.81
CA ASP A 140 -13.52 -8.80 -6.81
C ASP A 140 -13.86 -9.57 -5.52
N ASP A 141 -13.35 -10.80 -5.39
CA ASP A 141 -13.54 -11.59 -4.16
C ASP A 141 -12.66 -11.07 -3.01
N GLU A 142 -13.16 -11.25 -1.78
CA GLU A 142 -12.53 -10.75 -0.56
C GLU A 142 -11.05 -11.21 -0.41
N PRO A 143 -10.68 -12.49 -0.62
CA PRO A 143 -9.27 -12.90 -0.58
C PRO A 143 -8.39 -12.17 -1.61
N SER A 144 -8.90 -11.93 -2.82
CA SER A 144 -8.17 -11.18 -3.86
C SER A 144 -7.93 -9.73 -3.43
N LEU A 145 -8.94 -9.05 -2.88
CA LEU A 145 -8.82 -7.68 -2.38
C LEU A 145 -7.86 -7.60 -1.18
N ALA A 146 -7.93 -8.57 -0.27
CA ALA A 146 -7.00 -8.65 0.86
C ALA A 146 -5.55 -8.84 0.39
N LEU A 147 -5.34 -9.64 -0.66
CA LEU A 147 -4.00 -9.84 -1.22
C LEU A 147 -3.50 -8.61 -1.99
N LEU A 148 -4.37 -7.91 -2.73
CA LEU A 148 -4.03 -6.60 -3.32
C LEU A 148 -3.63 -5.58 -2.25
N ALA A 149 -4.34 -5.54 -1.13
CA ALA A 149 -3.98 -4.67 -0.01
C ALA A 149 -2.57 -4.95 0.54
N VAL A 150 -2.18 -6.23 0.63
CA VAL A 150 -0.80 -6.60 0.99
C VAL A 150 0.21 -6.12 -0.05
N LEU A 151 -0.12 -6.22 -1.34
CA LEU A 151 0.76 -5.83 -2.45
C LEU A 151 0.95 -4.32 -2.58
N LEU A 152 0.03 -3.50 -2.07
CA LEU A 152 0.24 -2.04 -1.95
C LEU A 152 1.44 -1.68 -1.06
N LEU A 153 1.85 -2.61 -0.19
CA LEU A 153 3.02 -2.48 0.69
C LEU A 153 4.19 -3.37 0.24
N ASP A 154 4.16 -3.86 -1.00
CA ASP A 154 5.27 -4.65 -1.56
C ASP A 154 6.58 -3.83 -1.55
N ARG A 155 7.70 -4.55 -1.51
CA ARG A 155 9.04 -3.92 -1.55
C ARG A 155 9.42 -3.51 -2.97
N ASP A 156 8.77 -4.12 -3.95
CA ASP A 156 9.00 -3.89 -5.35
C ASP A 156 8.05 -2.80 -5.87
N ARG A 157 8.64 -1.71 -6.37
CA ARG A 157 7.92 -0.53 -6.82
C ARG A 157 6.97 -0.82 -7.97
N ILE A 158 7.38 -1.63 -8.94
CA ILE A 158 6.50 -1.95 -10.05
C ILE A 158 5.26 -2.72 -9.59
N ILE A 159 5.40 -3.52 -8.52
CA ILE A 159 4.33 -4.36 -7.99
C ILE A 159 3.34 -3.52 -7.19
N TYR A 160 3.81 -2.64 -6.29
CA TYR A 160 2.87 -1.82 -5.54
C TYR A 160 2.21 -0.74 -6.40
N ILE A 161 2.90 -0.20 -7.42
CA ILE A 161 2.29 0.75 -8.37
C ILE A 161 1.21 0.04 -9.19
N ALA A 162 1.50 -1.16 -9.70
CA ALA A 162 0.47 -1.95 -10.38
C ALA A 162 -0.69 -2.26 -9.43
N ALA A 163 -0.44 -2.61 -8.17
CA ALA A 163 -1.51 -2.83 -7.20
C ALA A 163 -2.37 -1.56 -6.98
N MET A 164 -1.77 -0.37 -6.96
CA MET A 164 -2.51 0.90 -6.93
C MET A 164 -3.38 1.11 -8.17
N GLU A 165 -2.88 0.78 -9.36
CA GLU A 165 -3.67 0.84 -10.59
C GLU A 165 -4.85 -0.13 -10.52
N GLU A 166 -4.64 -1.35 -10.03
CA GLU A 166 -5.67 -2.38 -9.95
C GLU A 166 -6.73 -2.09 -8.89
N VAL A 167 -6.40 -1.37 -7.81
CA VAL A 167 -7.40 -0.94 -6.81
C VAL A 167 -8.09 0.38 -7.17
N TRP A 168 -7.66 1.10 -8.21
CA TRP A 168 -8.15 2.43 -8.57
C TRP A 168 -9.69 2.53 -8.68
N ASP A 169 -10.32 1.52 -9.28
CA ASP A 169 -11.78 1.47 -9.49
C ASP A 169 -12.48 0.44 -8.57
N LYS A 170 -11.79 -0.08 -7.55
CA LYS A 170 -12.35 -1.10 -6.65
C LYS A 170 -13.18 -0.47 -5.54
N LYS A 171 -14.04 -1.28 -4.91
CA LYS A 171 -14.70 -0.88 -3.66
C LYS A 171 -13.63 -0.75 -2.56
N PRO A 172 -13.60 0.37 -1.80
CA PRO A 172 -12.68 0.49 -0.68
C PRO A 172 -13.01 -0.54 0.39
N THR A 173 -11.98 -1.29 0.81
CA THR A 173 -12.00 -2.15 2.00
C THR A 173 -11.07 -1.55 3.05
N ASP A 174 -11.27 -1.89 4.32
CA ASP A 174 -10.42 -1.38 5.40
C ASP A 174 -8.94 -1.71 5.13
N ALA A 175 -8.65 -2.92 4.66
CA ALA A 175 -7.28 -3.33 4.32
C ALA A 175 -6.65 -2.49 3.20
N ILE A 176 -7.40 -2.19 2.12
CA ILE A 176 -6.91 -1.34 1.02
C ILE A 176 -6.66 0.08 1.53
N VAL A 177 -7.63 0.64 2.27
CA VAL A 177 -7.56 2.01 2.78
C VAL A 177 -6.42 2.15 3.78
N ASP A 178 -6.22 1.18 4.67
CA ASP A 178 -5.11 1.17 5.63
C ASP A 178 -3.76 1.09 4.93
N ALA A 179 -3.61 0.24 3.91
CA ALA A 179 -2.37 0.12 3.16
C ALA A 179 -2.04 1.40 2.36
N LEU A 180 -3.04 2.01 1.73
CA LEU A 180 -2.87 3.29 1.04
C LEU A 180 -2.57 4.42 2.03
N TRP A 181 -3.27 4.49 3.16
CA TRP A 181 -3.04 5.47 4.22
C TRP A 181 -1.61 5.36 4.79
N GLN A 182 -1.18 4.13 5.06
CA GLN A 182 0.18 3.85 5.54
C GLN A 182 1.23 4.41 4.59
N ARG A 183 1.01 4.32 3.28
CA ARG A 183 1.94 4.84 2.27
C ARG A 183 1.83 6.35 2.08
N ALA A 184 0.61 6.87 1.98
CA ALA A 184 0.34 8.29 1.78
C ALA A 184 0.85 9.15 2.95
N ILE A 185 0.71 8.65 4.18
CA ILE A 185 0.92 9.44 5.40
C ILE A 185 1.98 8.80 6.30
N GLU A 186 1.66 7.68 6.94
CA GLU A 186 2.42 7.16 8.10
C GLU A 186 3.88 6.83 7.76
N SER A 187 4.16 6.34 6.55
CA SER A 187 5.51 5.96 6.15
C SER A 187 6.44 7.16 6.02
N GLY A 188 5.92 8.32 5.60
CA GLY A 188 6.72 9.56 5.52
C GLY A 188 6.87 10.28 6.85
N LEU A 189 6.00 10.04 7.84
CA LEU A 189 6.10 10.63 9.18
C LEU A 189 7.35 10.16 9.95
N ASN A 190 7.89 8.98 9.63
CA ASN A 190 9.08 8.42 10.28
C ASN A 190 10.41 9.08 9.86
N ASN A 191 10.34 10.19 9.12
CA ASN A 191 11.41 11.14 8.77
C ASN A 191 12.83 10.55 8.72
N ILE A 192 13.08 9.73 7.69
CA ILE A 192 14.45 9.34 7.36
C ILE A 192 14.89 10.21 6.18
N ALA A 193 16.05 10.85 6.29
CA ALA A 193 16.62 11.64 5.22
C ALA A 193 16.93 10.73 4.02
N PRO A 194 16.32 10.94 2.83
CA PRO A 194 16.60 10.10 1.68
C PRO A 194 18.09 10.18 1.35
N ARG A 195 18.75 9.03 1.24
CA ARG A 195 20.01 8.94 0.51
C ARG A 195 19.76 9.28 -0.96
N ALA A 196 20.82 9.72 -1.64
CA ALA A 196 20.75 10.14 -3.03
C ALA A 196 19.96 9.11 -3.88
N PRO A 197 18.96 9.55 -4.66
CA PRO A 197 18.14 8.65 -5.46
C PRO A 197 19.03 7.89 -6.44
N GLN A 198 18.84 6.57 -6.53
CA GLN A 198 19.39 5.82 -7.64
C GLN A 198 18.41 5.94 -8.81
N GLN A 199 18.96 6.14 -10.02
CA GLN A 199 18.15 6.15 -11.24
C GLN A 199 17.58 4.76 -11.46
N GLY A 200 16.26 4.62 -11.31
CA GLY A 200 15.53 3.42 -11.70
C GLY A 200 14.96 3.53 -13.11
N GLU A 201 14.48 2.41 -13.65
CA GLU A 201 13.69 2.43 -14.88
C GLU A 201 12.40 3.26 -14.68
N PRO A 202 11.94 3.98 -15.72
CA PRO A 202 10.70 4.73 -15.65
C PRO A 202 9.51 3.79 -15.49
N ILE A 203 8.77 3.97 -14.40
CA ILE A 203 7.52 3.25 -14.13
C ILE A 203 6.36 4.17 -14.51
N ARG A 204 5.24 3.58 -14.95
CA ARG A 204 4.03 4.32 -15.29
C ARG A 204 2.91 4.04 -14.29
N PHE A 205 2.11 5.07 -14.04
CA PHE A 205 0.85 4.99 -13.32
C PHE A 205 -0.22 5.67 -14.18
N LYS A 206 -1.25 4.91 -14.58
CA LYS A 206 -2.34 5.35 -15.46
C LYS A 206 -1.81 6.01 -16.76
N GLY A 207 -0.71 5.49 -17.30
CA GLY A 207 -0.06 5.99 -18.52
C GLY A 207 0.97 7.10 -18.29
N ASN A 208 0.93 7.78 -17.14
CA ASN A 208 1.86 8.86 -16.80
C ASN A 208 3.15 8.30 -16.21
N VAL A 209 4.30 8.88 -16.57
CA VAL A 209 5.59 8.48 -16.00
C VAL A 209 5.65 8.95 -14.55
N VAL A 210 5.89 8.03 -13.63
CA VAL A 210 6.17 8.32 -12.22
C VAL A 210 7.68 8.46 -12.07
N GLY A 211 8.14 9.50 -11.35
CA GLY A 211 9.55 9.89 -11.30
C GLY A 211 10.53 8.73 -11.09
N ASN A 212 11.72 8.83 -11.70
CA ASN A 212 12.76 7.79 -11.77
C ASN A 212 13.53 7.57 -10.45
N MET A 213 12.96 7.91 -9.30
CA MET A 213 13.65 7.79 -8.02
C MET A 213 13.42 6.40 -7.43
N ALA A 214 14.42 5.53 -7.48
CA ALA A 214 14.48 4.32 -6.69
C ALA A 214 15.39 4.57 -5.48
N VAL A 215 14.88 4.34 -4.26
CA VAL A 215 15.71 4.35 -3.04
C VAL A 215 15.83 2.92 -2.55
N ASP A 216 17.06 2.47 -2.30
CA ASP A 216 17.33 1.04 -2.11
C ASP A 216 16.90 0.51 -0.72
N GLU A 217 16.72 1.36 0.28
CA GLU A 217 16.36 0.88 1.63
C GLU A 217 14.84 0.71 1.83
N ASN A 218 14.46 -0.42 2.45
CA ASN A 218 13.08 -0.85 2.68
C ASN A 218 12.18 0.20 3.35
N ILE A 219 12.74 1.12 4.14
CA ILE A 219 11.96 2.13 4.86
C ILE A 219 11.60 3.31 3.93
N PHE A 220 12.52 3.73 3.06
CA PHE A 220 12.25 4.79 2.08
C PHE A 220 11.28 4.35 0.99
N ARG A 221 11.37 3.10 0.54
CA ARG A 221 10.45 2.58 -0.49
C ARG A 221 8.97 2.64 -0.07
N ARG A 222 8.70 2.71 1.23
CA ARG A 222 7.33 2.80 1.77
C ARG A 222 6.79 4.22 1.81
N SER A 223 7.64 5.25 1.84
CA SER A 223 7.21 6.66 1.71
C SER A 223 7.22 7.14 0.27
N GLN A 224 7.92 6.44 -0.63
CA GLN A 224 7.87 6.71 -2.06
C GLN A 224 6.44 6.59 -2.62
N ASP A 225 6.15 7.48 -3.56
CA ASP A 225 4.90 7.56 -4.30
C ASP A 225 3.67 7.72 -3.37
N GLY A 226 3.86 8.39 -2.23
CA GLY A 226 2.78 8.70 -1.29
C GLY A 226 1.71 9.62 -1.91
N ASN A 227 2.11 10.49 -2.84
CA ASN A 227 1.20 11.27 -3.66
C ASN A 227 0.27 10.39 -4.52
N ILE A 228 0.77 9.30 -5.12
CA ILE A 228 -0.07 8.38 -5.90
C ILE A 228 -1.06 7.67 -4.97
N ALA A 229 -0.60 7.20 -3.81
CA ALA A 229 -1.51 6.61 -2.83
C ALA A 229 -2.59 7.59 -2.36
N THR A 230 -2.27 8.88 -2.29
CA THR A 230 -3.22 9.96 -1.99
C THR A 230 -4.25 10.12 -3.11
N GLU A 231 -3.82 10.16 -4.37
CA GLU A 231 -4.72 10.20 -5.54
C GLU A 231 -5.67 9.00 -5.56
N VAL A 232 -5.15 7.79 -5.29
CA VAL A 232 -5.97 6.57 -5.21
C VAL A 232 -6.98 6.67 -4.08
N LEU A 233 -6.59 7.14 -2.88
CA LEU A 233 -7.53 7.36 -1.77
C LEU A 233 -8.62 8.36 -2.15
N ILE A 234 -8.29 9.46 -2.83
CA ILE A 234 -9.27 10.46 -3.29
C ILE A 234 -10.23 9.83 -4.31
N GLN A 235 -9.71 9.08 -5.28
CA GLN A 235 -10.51 8.38 -6.29
C GLN A 235 -11.49 7.40 -5.65
N LEU A 236 -11.02 6.60 -4.68
CA LEU A 236 -11.83 5.59 -4.00
C LEU A 236 -12.97 6.18 -3.17
N ARG A 237 -12.89 7.46 -2.77
CA ARG A 237 -13.84 8.12 -1.86
C ARG A 237 -14.13 7.29 -0.60
N ALA A 238 -13.08 6.70 -0.04
CA ALA A 238 -13.12 5.81 1.10
C ALA A 238 -13.73 6.48 2.36
N PRO A 239 -14.86 5.99 2.90
CA PRO A 239 -15.56 6.63 4.02
C PRO A 239 -14.77 6.65 5.33
N GLN A 240 -13.72 5.84 5.45
CA GLN A 240 -12.83 5.79 6.62
C GLN A 240 -11.83 6.96 6.67
N VAL A 241 -11.56 7.62 5.53
CA VAL A 241 -10.53 8.68 5.45
C VAL A 241 -10.85 9.89 6.35
N PRO A 242 -12.10 10.42 6.41
CA PRO A 242 -12.47 11.48 7.37
C PRO A 242 -12.07 11.19 8.82
N GLU A 243 -12.35 9.97 9.31
CA GLU A 243 -12.02 9.57 10.67
C GLU A 243 -10.50 9.49 10.88
N LYS A 244 -9.77 8.91 9.92
CA LYS A 244 -8.30 8.87 9.96
C LYS A 244 -7.67 10.26 9.97
N LEU A 245 -8.21 11.20 9.19
CA LEU A 245 -7.76 12.60 9.19
C LEU A 245 -8.00 13.27 10.54
N ALA A 246 -9.19 13.11 11.13
CA ALA A 246 -9.48 13.64 12.46
C ALA A 246 -8.53 13.04 13.52
N ALA A 247 -8.31 11.73 13.50
CA ALA A 247 -7.38 11.06 14.41
C ALA A 247 -5.93 11.53 14.23
N LEU A 248 -5.47 11.76 12.99
CA LEU A 248 -4.16 12.33 12.70
C LEU A 248 -4.02 13.73 13.27
N LEU A 249 -5.02 14.61 13.06
CA LEU A 249 -5.00 15.98 13.57
C LEU A 249 -4.98 16.02 15.10
N THR A 250 -5.73 15.14 15.76
CA THR A 250 -5.67 14.98 17.23
C THR A 250 -4.26 14.58 17.67
N ARG A 251 -3.66 13.57 17.02
CA ARG A 251 -2.28 13.16 17.30
C ARG A 251 -1.28 14.31 17.11
N ILE A 252 -1.46 15.13 16.07
CA ILE A 252 -0.61 16.30 15.80
C ILE A 252 -0.72 17.33 16.93
N ASP A 253 -1.94 17.66 17.35
CA ASP A 253 -2.22 18.63 18.40
C ASP A 253 -1.65 18.22 19.77
N GLU A 254 -1.76 16.93 20.10
CA GLU A 254 -1.28 16.37 21.37
C GLU A 254 0.23 16.11 21.40
N SER A 255 0.85 15.97 20.23
CA SER A 255 2.25 15.55 20.14
C SER A 255 3.25 16.69 20.35
N LYS A 256 4.40 16.34 20.91
CA LYS A 256 5.61 17.19 20.95
C LYS A 256 6.59 16.89 19.82
N ASP A 257 6.31 15.87 18.99
CA ASP A 257 7.15 15.47 17.87
C ASP A 257 7.08 16.52 16.74
N ALA A 258 8.24 17.09 16.42
CA ALA A 258 8.37 18.08 15.36
C ALA A 258 7.98 17.52 13.98
N ASN A 259 8.25 16.24 13.69
CA ASN A 259 7.92 15.60 12.41
C ASN A 259 6.41 15.47 12.23
N LEU A 260 5.73 15.07 13.30
CA LEU A 260 4.27 14.99 13.28
C LEU A 260 3.65 16.37 13.12
N ARG A 261 4.17 17.39 13.82
CA ARG A 261 3.72 18.78 13.63
C ARG A 261 3.98 19.31 12.22
N ASN A 262 5.10 18.94 11.62
CA ASN A 262 5.43 19.27 10.22
C ASN A 262 4.47 18.66 9.21
N ALA A 263 3.77 17.57 9.56
CA ALA A 263 2.73 16.95 8.74
C ALA A 263 1.52 17.86 8.44
N ILE A 264 1.46 19.07 8.99
CA ILE A 264 0.45 20.05 8.58
C ILE A 264 0.99 21.47 8.40
N SER A 265 2.19 21.75 8.92
CA SER A 265 2.80 23.07 8.87
C SER A 265 3.92 23.22 7.84
N ALA A 266 4.46 22.11 7.29
CA ALA A 266 5.58 22.15 6.36
C ALA A 266 5.13 21.86 4.92
N PRO A 267 5.17 22.85 4.00
CA PRO A 267 4.64 22.69 2.64
C PRO A 267 5.47 21.77 1.74
N HIS A 268 6.75 21.58 2.07
CA HIS A 268 7.67 20.70 1.33
C HIS A 268 7.69 19.27 1.88
N PHE A 269 7.00 19.02 2.99
CA PHE A 269 6.94 17.70 3.60
C PHE A 269 5.81 16.91 2.96
N GLU A 270 6.16 15.84 2.24
CA GLU A 270 5.22 15.07 1.43
C GLU A 270 3.99 14.58 2.22
N PRO A 271 4.11 13.99 3.43
CA PRO A 271 2.94 13.63 4.24
C PRO A 271 2.03 14.82 4.54
N GLY A 272 2.58 16.02 4.68
CA GLY A 272 1.79 17.22 4.92
C GLY A 272 1.06 17.73 3.70
N ARG A 273 1.69 17.67 2.52
CA ARG A 273 0.99 17.89 1.25
C ARG A 273 -0.16 16.90 1.08
N ASN A 274 0.11 15.61 1.28
CA ASN A 274 -0.87 14.53 1.13
C ASN A 274 -2.03 14.69 2.14
N THR A 275 -1.74 15.02 3.40
CA THR A 275 -2.75 15.32 4.43
C THR A 275 -3.67 16.45 3.98
N ARG A 276 -3.11 17.54 3.44
CA ARG A 276 -3.90 18.67 2.94
C ARG A 276 -4.78 18.27 1.77
N GLU A 277 -4.23 17.58 0.77
CA GLU A 277 -5.02 17.14 -0.39
C GLU A 277 -6.19 16.25 0.03
N LEU A 278 -5.98 15.36 0.99
CA LEU A 278 -7.06 14.55 1.57
C LEU A 278 -8.08 15.41 2.35
N LEU A 279 -7.64 16.40 3.13
CA LEU A 279 -8.56 17.33 3.81
C LEU A 279 -9.40 18.13 2.81
N GLU A 280 -8.80 18.62 1.73
CA GLU A 280 -9.48 19.39 0.68
C GLU A 280 -10.48 18.52 -0.11
N ALA A 281 -10.12 17.26 -0.39
CA ALA A 281 -10.99 16.33 -1.11
C ALA A 281 -12.17 15.83 -0.28
N TYR A 282 -11.94 15.51 1.01
CA TYR A 282 -12.96 14.90 1.88
C TYR A 282 -13.75 15.91 2.71
N LYS A 283 -13.20 17.11 2.93
CA LYS A 283 -13.79 18.18 3.77
C LYS A 283 -14.40 17.67 5.09
N PRO A 284 -13.68 16.88 5.90
CA PRO A 284 -14.25 16.30 7.12
C PRO A 284 -14.60 17.40 8.13
N ARG A 285 -15.88 17.47 8.55
CA ARG A 285 -16.35 18.48 9.50
C ARG A 285 -15.63 18.37 10.84
N GLU A 286 -15.32 17.16 11.27
CA GLU A 286 -14.60 16.85 12.51
C GLU A 286 -13.17 17.41 12.53
N ALA A 287 -12.56 17.71 11.38
CA ALA A 287 -11.24 18.33 11.33
C ALA A 287 -11.26 19.83 11.62
N VAL A 288 -12.40 20.50 11.41
CA VAL A 288 -12.52 21.96 11.50
C VAL A 288 -12.11 22.50 12.88
N PRO A 289 -12.60 21.97 14.03
CA PRO A 289 -12.18 22.46 15.34
C PRO A 289 -10.67 22.32 15.59
N LEU A 290 -10.07 21.23 15.12
CA LEU A 290 -8.64 20.97 15.27
C LEU A 290 -7.81 21.93 14.40
N LEU A 291 -8.24 22.17 13.16
CA LEU A 291 -7.61 23.14 12.27
C LEU A 291 -7.71 24.57 12.79
N VAL A 292 -8.85 24.96 13.38
CA VAL A 292 -8.99 26.26 14.07
C VAL A 292 -7.95 26.35 15.19
N LYS A 293 -7.86 25.33 16.06
CA LYS A 293 -6.88 25.30 17.15
C LYS A 293 -5.44 25.44 16.65
N LEU A 294 -5.08 24.75 15.57
CA LEU A 294 -3.75 24.83 14.95
C LEU A 294 -3.50 26.20 14.30
N ALA A 295 -4.49 26.77 13.61
CA ALA A 295 -4.39 28.06 12.93
C ALA A 295 -4.35 29.25 13.91
N THR A 296 -5.01 29.15 15.06
CA THR A 296 -5.07 30.23 16.07
C THR A 296 -4.17 30.00 17.28
N GLY A 297 -3.52 28.83 17.36
CA GLY A 297 -2.69 28.40 18.48
C GLY A 297 -1.36 29.15 18.58
N ALA A 298 -0.40 28.67 19.35
CA ALA A 298 0.91 29.32 19.46
C ALA A 298 1.64 29.34 18.10
N GLN A 299 2.32 30.45 17.81
CA GLN A 299 3.15 30.58 16.62
C GLN A 299 4.45 29.79 16.86
N GLY A 300 4.66 28.73 16.07
CA GLY A 300 5.86 27.90 16.13
C GLY A 300 6.94 28.41 15.18
N GLN A 301 7.35 27.56 14.24
CA GLN A 301 8.28 27.94 13.16
C GLN A 301 7.73 29.15 12.40
N LYS A 302 8.57 30.15 12.17
CA LYS A 302 8.24 31.32 11.35
C LYS A 302 9.35 31.64 10.36
N ASN A 303 8.96 32.18 9.22
CA ASN A 303 9.87 32.67 8.21
C ASN A 303 9.34 34.02 7.73
N ASN A 304 10.21 35.03 7.80
CA ASN A 304 9.99 36.35 7.24
C ASN A 304 11.10 36.60 6.24
N SER A 305 10.76 36.69 4.97
CA SER A 305 11.73 36.76 3.89
C SER A 305 11.23 37.69 2.78
N GLN A 306 12.16 38.09 1.90
CA GLN A 306 11.88 38.95 0.77
C GLN A 306 12.59 38.41 -0.46
N LEU A 307 11.87 38.31 -1.59
CA LEU A 307 12.42 38.00 -2.90
C LEU A 307 12.10 39.13 -3.87
N GLY A 308 13.12 39.89 -4.26
CA GLY A 308 12.93 41.12 -5.04
C GLY A 308 12.08 42.13 -4.27
N ALA A 309 10.97 42.58 -4.88
CA ALA A 309 10.01 43.48 -4.24
C ALA A 309 8.98 42.77 -3.35
N ASN A 310 8.89 41.44 -3.41
CA ASN A 310 7.84 40.68 -2.73
C ASN A 310 8.29 40.27 -1.33
N LYS A 311 7.67 40.86 -0.30
CA LYS A 311 7.78 40.40 1.09
C LYS A 311 6.79 39.27 1.31
N PHE A 312 7.21 38.26 2.05
CA PHE A 312 6.34 37.17 2.45
C PHE A 312 6.68 36.68 3.84
N PHE A 313 5.64 36.27 4.53
CA PHE A 313 5.67 35.74 5.86
C PHE A 313 4.86 34.45 5.89
N TRP A 314 5.38 33.42 6.56
CA TRP A 314 4.60 32.26 6.92
C TRP A 314 5.05 31.74 8.27
N SER A 315 4.13 31.08 8.96
CA SER A 315 4.39 30.39 10.21
C SER A 315 3.74 29.01 10.22
N SER A 316 3.91 28.29 11.33
CA SER A 316 3.21 27.03 11.56
C SER A 316 1.67 27.14 11.51
N ARG A 317 1.11 28.36 11.56
CA ARG A 317 -0.34 28.63 11.45
C ARG A 317 -0.82 28.77 10.02
N THR A 318 0.04 29.22 9.10
CA THR A 318 -0.37 29.66 7.75
C THR A 318 -1.00 28.52 6.94
N LEU A 319 -0.42 27.32 6.94
CA LEU A 319 -0.98 26.17 6.23
C LEU A 319 -2.25 25.59 6.87
N PRO A 320 -2.32 25.38 8.20
CA PRO A 320 -3.59 25.04 8.85
C PRO A 320 -4.69 26.05 8.54
N MET A 321 -4.39 27.35 8.57
CA MET A 321 -5.33 28.41 8.22
C MET A 321 -5.81 28.29 6.77
N ALA A 322 -4.90 28.21 5.81
CA ALA A 322 -5.27 28.08 4.41
C ALA A 322 -6.12 26.82 4.15
N THR A 323 -5.76 25.69 4.76
CA THR A 323 -6.51 24.44 4.66
C THR A 323 -7.92 24.59 5.24
N LEU A 324 -8.04 25.19 6.43
CA LEU A 324 -9.31 25.49 7.08
C LEU A 324 -10.22 26.33 6.20
N LEU A 325 -9.69 27.40 5.61
CA LEU A 325 -10.47 28.27 4.73
C LEU A 325 -10.94 27.52 3.48
N THR A 326 -10.07 26.68 2.88
CA THR A 326 -10.47 25.83 1.74
C THR A 326 -11.61 24.87 2.09
N ILE A 327 -11.51 24.13 3.20
CA ILE A 327 -12.54 23.14 3.56
C ILE A 327 -13.84 23.76 4.08
N THR A 328 -13.79 25.03 4.52
CA THR A 328 -14.96 25.80 4.93
C THR A 328 -15.46 26.75 3.84
N GLU A 329 -14.91 26.65 2.63
CA GLU A 329 -15.32 27.42 1.44
C GLU A 329 -15.22 28.94 1.63
N GLN A 330 -14.26 29.38 2.44
CA GLN A 330 -13.95 30.78 2.65
C GLN A 330 -12.87 31.24 1.68
N ASN A 331 -12.93 32.50 1.25
CA ASN A 331 -11.91 33.08 0.39
C ASN A 331 -10.64 33.37 1.18
N ALA A 332 -9.53 32.71 0.80
CA ALA A 332 -8.23 32.89 1.46
C ALA A 332 -7.72 34.34 1.38
N GLU A 333 -8.02 35.06 0.29
CA GLU A 333 -7.59 36.45 0.11
C GLU A 333 -8.22 37.40 1.13
N ASP A 334 -9.43 37.10 1.60
CA ASP A 334 -10.12 37.87 2.66
C ASP A 334 -9.38 37.78 4.00
N TYR A 335 -8.47 36.82 4.15
CA TYR A 335 -7.58 36.62 5.29
C TYR A 335 -6.14 37.07 4.99
N GLY A 336 -5.92 37.76 3.87
CA GLY A 336 -4.60 38.23 3.47
C GLY A 336 -3.63 37.13 3.08
N LEU A 337 -4.13 35.93 2.75
CA LEU A 337 -3.31 34.83 2.24
C LEU A 337 -3.12 34.96 0.72
N LYS A 338 -1.90 34.72 0.27
CA LYS A 338 -1.51 34.70 -1.15
C LYS A 338 -0.65 33.48 -1.45
N ARG A 339 -0.79 32.91 -2.65
CA ARG A 339 0.10 31.84 -3.13
C ARG A 339 1.35 32.44 -3.77
N GLN A 340 2.52 32.04 -3.30
CA GLN A 340 3.80 32.43 -3.88
C GLN A 340 4.26 31.39 -4.91
N GLN A 341 4.20 31.74 -6.19
CA GLN A 341 4.60 30.84 -7.29
C GLN A 341 6.06 30.38 -7.18
N ILE A 342 6.94 31.28 -6.73
CA ILE A 342 8.39 31.02 -6.60
C ILE A 342 8.67 29.90 -5.58
N PHE A 343 7.76 29.69 -4.63
CA PHE A 343 7.85 28.64 -3.62
C PHE A 343 6.88 27.50 -3.91
N ASN A 344 6.70 27.11 -5.17
CA ASN A 344 5.80 26.02 -5.53
C ASN A 344 4.36 26.24 -5.00
N ASN A 345 3.86 27.48 -5.14
CA ASN A 345 2.50 27.89 -4.74
C ASN A 345 2.19 27.78 -3.24
N ILE A 346 3.19 28.00 -2.38
CA ILE A 346 3.00 28.03 -0.92
C ILE A 346 2.15 29.23 -0.49
N TRP A 347 1.26 29.02 0.48
CA TRP A 347 0.47 30.08 1.11
C TRP A 347 1.33 30.93 2.05
N THR A 348 1.21 32.25 1.93
CA THR A 348 1.93 33.24 2.73
C THR A 348 1.06 34.45 3.03
N HIS A 349 1.42 35.19 4.06
CA HIS A 349 0.98 36.56 4.32
C HIS A 349 2.06 37.56 3.89
N GLU A 350 1.75 38.85 3.88
CA GLU A 350 2.73 39.91 3.61
C GLU A 350 3.63 40.23 4.82
N SER A 351 3.15 39.95 6.04
CA SER A 351 3.86 40.22 7.28
C SER A 351 3.32 39.39 8.46
N GLU A 352 4.07 39.38 9.57
CA GLU A 352 3.64 38.77 10.85
C GLU A 352 2.36 39.44 11.39
N GLN A 353 2.23 40.76 11.23
CA GLN A 353 1.04 41.51 11.63
C GLN A 353 -0.19 41.09 10.81
N ALA A 354 -0.03 40.89 9.50
CA ALA A 354 -1.12 40.44 8.63
C ALA A 354 -1.62 39.03 9.02
N GLU A 355 -0.72 38.11 9.41
CA GLU A 355 -1.15 36.82 9.97
C GLU A 355 -1.90 37.01 11.30
N ALA A 356 -1.44 37.90 12.18
CA ALA A 356 -2.11 38.17 13.45
C ALA A 356 -3.51 38.78 13.28
N ASP A 357 -3.71 39.63 12.26
CA ASP A 357 -5.02 40.15 11.87
C ASP A 357 -5.93 39.02 11.36
N ALA A 358 -5.40 38.13 10.52
CA ALA A 358 -6.10 36.96 9.99
C ALA A 358 -6.52 35.98 11.10
N VAL A 359 -5.65 35.75 12.09
CA VAL A 359 -5.96 34.92 13.27
C VAL A 359 -7.14 35.49 14.06
N ARG A 360 -7.17 36.82 14.29
CA ARG A 360 -8.30 37.45 14.99
C ARG A 360 -9.60 37.30 14.20
N LYS A 361 -9.57 37.57 12.90
CA LYS A 361 -10.73 37.37 12.01
C LYS A 361 -11.21 35.92 12.04
N LEU A 362 -10.29 34.96 12.09
CA LEU A 362 -10.63 33.54 12.16
C LEU A 362 -11.28 33.15 13.50
N GLN A 363 -10.79 33.73 14.61
CA GLN A 363 -11.39 33.54 15.93
C GLN A 363 -12.81 34.12 15.99
N ASP A 364 -13.05 35.27 15.36
CA ASP A 364 -14.39 35.87 15.23
C ASP A 364 -15.34 34.96 14.46
N TRP A 365 -14.91 34.51 13.27
CA TRP A 365 -15.66 33.54 12.47
C TRP A 365 -15.97 32.26 13.26
N TRP A 366 -15.00 31.71 14.00
CA TRP A 366 -15.21 30.50 14.77
C TRP A 366 -16.24 30.69 15.90
N ARG A 367 -16.23 31.84 16.59
CA ARG A 367 -17.23 32.14 17.63
C ARG A 367 -18.66 32.09 17.08
N GLU A 368 -18.85 32.55 15.86
CA GLU A 368 -20.16 32.57 15.19
C GLU A 368 -20.56 31.20 14.61
N ASN A 369 -19.59 30.41 14.12
CA ASN A 369 -19.84 29.23 13.30
C ASN A 369 -19.55 27.88 13.99
N SER A 370 -18.94 27.86 15.18
CA SER A 370 -18.51 26.64 15.86
C SER A 370 -19.60 25.56 16.01
N LYS A 371 -20.85 25.98 16.22
CA LYS A 371 -22.01 25.07 16.35
C LYS A 371 -22.26 24.22 15.10
N LEU A 372 -21.76 24.63 13.94
CA LEU A 372 -21.84 23.85 12.70
C LEU A 372 -20.84 22.71 12.65
N TYR A 373 -19.82 22.68 13.51
CA TYR A 373 -18.69 21.75 13.38
C TYR A 373 -18.43 20.91 14.63
N VAL A 374 -19.09 21.22 15.74
CA VAL A 374 -19.04 20.40 16.95
C VAL A 374 -20.07 19.28 16.82
N ARG A 375 -19.62 18.01 16.89
CA ARG A 375 -20.52 16.86 16.98
C ARG A 375 -21.43 17.03 18.20
N PRO A 376 -22.75 16.80 18.09
CA PRO A 376 -23.58 16.64 19.29
C PRO A 376 -22.93 15.54 20.14
N GLN A 377 -22.60 15.84 21.40
CA GLN A 377 -22.20 14.79 22.32
C GLN A 377 -23.34 13.76 22.34
N PRO A 378 -23.05 12.45 22.18
CA PRO A 378 -24.07 11.44 22.38
C PRO A 378 -24.65 11.67 23.77
N ALA A 379 -25.96 11.84 23.87
CA ALA A 379 -26.62 12.04 25.15
C ALA A 379 -26.16 10.93 26.09
N THR A 380 -25.50 11.29 27.18
CA THR A 380 -25.08 10.34 28.19
C THR A 380 -26.35 9.73 28.75
N THR A 381 -26.75 8.56 28.26
CA THR A 381 -27.80 7.75 28.88
C THR A 381 -27.24 7.27 30.21
N THR A 382 -27.36 8.12 31.23
CA THR A 382 -27.34 7.67 32.62
C THR A 382 -28.56 6.76 32.77
N ALA A 383 -28.31 5.46 32.71
CA ALA A 383 -29.30 4.48 33.17
C ALA A 383 -29.67 4.85 34.61
N PRO A 384 -30.97 4.94 34.95
CA PRO A 384 -31.38 5.21 36.32
C PRO A 384 -30.82 4.11 37.22
N ALA A 385 -30.07 4.52 38.24
CA ALA A 385 -29.61 3.62 39.29
C ALA A 385 -30.84 2.96 39.93
N LYS A 386 -30.85 1.62 39.94
CA LYS A 386 -31.84 0.82 40.67
C LYS A 386 -31.43 0.65 42.12
#